data_AF-A0A1E8BBV6-F1
#
_entry.id   AF-A0A1E8BBV6-F1
#
_cell.length_a   1.000
_cell.length_b   1.000
_cell.length_c   1.000
_cell.angle_alpha   90.00
_cell.angle_beta   90.00
_cell.angle_gamma   90.00
#
_symmetry.space_group_name_H-M   'P 1'
#
loop_
_entity.id
_entity.type
_entity.pdbx_description
1 polymer ?
#
loop_
_entity_poly.entity_id
_entity_poly.type
_entity_poly.pdbx_seq_one_letter_code
_entity_poly.pdbx_strand_id
1 'polypeptide(L)'
;MLLLPAHEDEHLTQTLEEIAMNQDPILQKAMNKWENMSHDSSFRIAYEAREKLLLDEQAKLAHAREEGLEEGIEKGIEKGKIQLIRGMHKNGMPLEDIAKFTDLSTEEIRKLLL
;
A
#
# COMPACT_ATOMS: atom_id res chain seq x y z
N MET A 1 -14.16 -2.87 -12.23
CA MET A 1 -13.99 -4.21 -12.83
C MET A 1 -13.39 -4.02 -14.22
N LEU A 2 -12.21 -4.61 -14.42
CA LEU A 2 -11.42 -4.54 -15.63
C LEU A 2 -12.02 -5.56 -16.63
N LEU A 3 -12.43 -5.11 -17.81
CA LEU A 3 -13.20 -5.92 -18.77
C LEU A 3 -12.34 -6.92 -19.56
N LEU A 4 -11.01 -6.89 -19.46
CA LEU A 4 -10.13 -7.83 -20.15
C LEU A 4 -9.93 -9.17 -19.43
N PRO A 5 -9.71 -9.24 -18.10
CA PRO A 5 -9.70 -10.53 -17.41
C PRO A 5 -11.06 -11.26 -17.46
N ALA A 6 -12.16 -10.55 -17.77
CA ALA A 6 -13.47 -11.16 -17.99
C ALA A 6 -13.50 -12.12 -19.19
N HIS A 7 -12.63 -11.95 -20.20
CA HIS A 7 -12.47 -12.91 -21.30
C HIS A 7 -11.87 -14.25 -20.80
N GLU A 8 -11.12 -14.24 -19.71
CA GLU A 8 -10.52 -15.45 -19.12
C GLU A 8 -11.52 -16.22 -18.25
N ASP A 9 -12.66 -15.62 -17.92
CA ASP A 9 -13.78 -16.27 -17.26
C ASP A 9 -14.71 -16.88 -18.33
N GLU A 10 -14.52 -18.17 -18.58
CA GLU A 10 -15.24 -18.95 -19.59
C GLU A 10 -16.76 -18.94 -19.35
N HIS A 11 -17.19 -18.94 -18.08
CA HIS A 11 -18.60 -18.92 -17.70
C HIS A 11 -19.24 -17.54 -17.92
N LEU A 12 -18.53 -16.47 -17.57
CA LEU A 12 -18.98 -15.10 -17.83
C LEU A 12 -19.06 -14.82 -19.34
N THR A 13 -18.09 -15.29 -20.10
CA THR A 13 -18.05 -15.13 -21.56
C THR A 13 -19.22 -15.87 -22.22
N GLN A 14 -19.46 -17.13 -21.86
CA GLN A 14 -20.60 -17.92 -22.37
C GLN A 14 -21.96 -17.28 -22.01
N THR A 15 -22.12 -16.79 -20.78
CA THR A 15 -23.36 -16.14 -20.35
C THR A 15 -23.62 -14.85 -21.15
N LEU A 16 -22.59 -14.06 -21.41
CA LEU A 16 -22.69 -12.83 -22.18
C LEU A 16 -22.97 -13.12 -23.67
N GLU A 17 -22.34 -14.14 -24.24
CA GLU A 17 -22.62 -14.62 -25.59
C GLU A 17 -24.07 -15.07 -25.75
N GLU A 18 -24.60 -15.87 -24.82
CA GLU A 18 -26.00 -16.30 -24.85
C GLU A 18 -26.99 -15.13 -24.76
N ILE A 19 -26.69 -14.11 -23.96
CA ILE A 19 -27.52 -12.90 -23.83
C ILE A 19 -27.46 -12.06 -25.12
N ALA A 20 -26.27 -11.87 -25.70
CA ALA A 20 -26.10 -11.08 -26.92
C ALA A 20 -26.64 -11.79 -28.16
N MET A 21 -26.58 -13.11 -28.23
CA MET A 21 -27.19 -13.91 -29.30
C MET A 21 -28.72 -13.78 -29.31
N ASN A 22 -29.34 -13.52 -28.16
CA ASN A 22 -30.79 -13.57 -28.04
C ASN A 22 -31.52 -12.23 -28.17
N GLN A 23 -30.99 -11.04 -27.82
CA GLN A 23 -31.89 -9.87 -27.65
C GLN A 23 -31.43 -8.43 -28.04
N ASP A 24 -30.18 -8.10 -28.43
CA ASP A 24 -29.88 -6.70 -28.83
C ASP A 24 -28.73 -6.54 -29.85
N PRO A 25 -28.97 -5.95 -31.04
CA PRO A 25 -27.94 -5.61 -32.03
C PRO A 25 -26.81 -4.71 -31.50
N ILE A 26 -27.09 -3.85 -30.52
CA ILE A 26 -26.10 -2.97 -29.87
C ILE A 26 -25.16 -3.80 -29.00
N LEU A 27 -25.68 -4.78 -28.25
CA LEU A 27 -24.88 -5.69 -27.44
C LEU A 27 -23.99 -6.58 -28.30
N GLN A 28 -24.51 -7.15 -29.40
CA GLN A 28 -23.67 -7.91 -30.33
C GLN A 28 -22.55 -7.07 -30.95
N LYS A 29 -22.84 -5.83 -31.35
CA LYS A 29 -21.83 -4.93 -31.89
C LYS A 29 -20.75 -4.59 -30.85
N ALA A 30 -21.15 -4.43 -29.59
CA ALA A 30 -20.23 -4.21 -28.48
C ALA A 30 -19.37 -5.46 -28.22
N MET A 31 -19.95 -6.66 -28.23
CA MET A 31 -19.24 -7.94 -28.06
C MET A 31 -18.26 -8.22 -29.20
N ASN A 32 -18.69 -8.12 -30.45
CA ASN A 32 -17.79 -8.31 -31.60
C ASN A 32 -16.63 -7.31 -31.57
N LYS A 33 -16.90 -6.06 -31.17
CA LYS A 33 -15.84 -5.06 -31.03
C LYS A 33 -14.88 -5.41 -29.87
N TRP A 34 -15.41 -5.90 -28.76
CA TRP A 34 -14.64 -6.34 -27.60
C TRP A 34 -13.78 -7.57 -27.91
N GLU A 35 -14.33 -8.58 -28.59
CA GLU A 35 -13.63 -9.78 -29.02
C GLU A 35 -12.51 -9.46 -30.04
N ASN A 36 -12.78 -8.56 -30.99
CA ASN A 36 -11.75 -8.11 -31.92
C ASN A 36 -10.63 -7.35 -31.20
N MET A 37 -10.95 -6.51 -30.21
CA MET A 37 -9.95 -5.80 -29.41
C MET A 37 -9.19 -6.73 -28.46
N SER A 38 -9.85 -7.77 -27.93
CA SER A 38 -9.20 -8.78 -27.10
C SER A 38 -8.31 -9.71 -27.94
N HIS A 39 -8.56 -9.93 -29.23
CA HIS A 39 -7.66 -10.70 -30.09
C HIS A 39 -6.49 -9.88 -30.66
N ASP A 40 -6.53 -8.55 -30.58
CA ASP A 40 -5.42 -7.70 -30.98
C ASP A 40 -4.31 -7.71 -29.91
N SER A 41 -3.24 -8.44 -30.22
CA SER A 41 -2.03 -8.56 -29.38
C SER A 41 -1.46 -7.20 -28.99
N SER A 42 -1.51 -6.19 -29.88
CA SER A 42 -1.00 -4.85 -29.58
C SER A 42 -1.85 -4.12 -28.53
N PHE A 43 -3.17 -4.34 -28.55
CA PHE A 43 -4.09 -3.77 -27.57
C PHE A 43 -3.91 -4.42 -26.19
N ARG A 44 -3.74 -5.76 -26.13
CA ARG A 44 -3.42 -6.45 -24.87
C ARG A 44 -2.14 -5.92 -24.25
N ILE A 45 -1.06 -5.82 -25.02
CA ILE A 45 0.24 -5.34 -24.53
C ILE A 45 0.14 -3.90 -24.01
N ALA A 46 -0.51 -3.00 -24.75
CA ALA A 46 -0.67 -1.61 -24.32
C ALA A 46 -1.51 -1.50 -23.03
N TYR A 47 -2.51 -2.37 -22.89
CA TYR A 47 -3.35 -2.42 -21.70
C TYR A 47 -2.61 -2.97 -20.49
N GLU A 48 -1.94 -4.13 -20.63
CA GLU A 48 -1.13 -4.75 -19.57
C GLU A 48 -0.02 -3.80 -19.10
N ALA A 49 0.62 -3.08 -20.03
CA ALA A 49 1.63 -2.08 -19.68
C ALA A 49 1.05 -0.93 -18.84
N ARG A 50 -0.17 -0.48 -19.16
CA ARG A 50 -0.87 0.56 -18.37
C ARG A 50 -1.27 0.03 -17.00
N GLU A 51 -1.82 -1.18 -16.93
CA GLU A 51 -2.20 -1.81 -15.68
C GLU A 51 -0.99 -1.99 -14.77
N LYS A 52 0.12 -2.50 -15.31
CA LYS A 52 1.38 -2.61 -14.60
C LYS A 52 1.85 -1.26 -14.05
N LEU A 53 1.79 -0.19 -14.84
CA LEU A 53 2.19 1.15 -14.39
C LEU A 53 1.35 1.61 -13.19
N LEU A 54 0.03 1.40 -13.23
CA LEU A 54 -0.86 1.75 -12.12
C LEU A 54 -0.57 0.93 -10.87
N LEU A 55 -0.31 -0.37 -11.02
CA LEU A 55 0.06 -1.26 -9.91
C LEU A 55 1.41 -0.86 -9.31
N ASP A 56 2.40 -0.55 -10.15
CA ASP A 56 3.72 -0.09 -9.70
C ASP A 56 3.61 1.25 -8.94
N GLU A 57 2.77 2.18 -9.40
CA GLU A 57 2.48 3.42 -8.69
C GLU A 57 1.80 3.18 -7.33
N GLN A 58 0.79 2.30 -7.29
CA GLN A 58 0.12 1.93 -6.04
C GLN A 58 1.07 1.26 -5.06
N ALA A 59 1.92 0.36 -5.54
CA ALA A 59 2.92 -0.33 -4.73
C ALA A 59 3.95 0.65 -4.15
N LYS A 60 4.43 1.60 -4.95
CA LYS A 60 5.34 2.67 -4.48
C LYS A 60 4.70 3.52 -3.38
N LEU A 61 3.44 3.91 -3.55
CA LEU A 61 2.72 4.69 -2.55
C LEU A 61 2.48 3.90 -1.26
N ALA A 62 2.12 2.61 -1.38
CA ALA A 62 1.95 1.73 -0.23
C ALA A 62 3.27 1.58 0.55
N HIS A 63 4.37 1.30 -0.14
CA HIS A 63 5.70 1.17 0.46
C HIS A 63 6.14 2.46 1.16
N ALA A 64 6.02 3.62 0.50
CA ALA A 64 6.38 4.89 1.10
C ALA A 64 5.55 5.23 2.35
N ARG A 65 4.28 4.81 2.37
CA ARG A 65 3.42 4.97 3.55
C ARG A 65 3.83 4.06 4.70
N GLU A 66 4.19 2.82 4.40
CA GLU A 66 4.66 1.85 5.38
C GLU A 66 5.98 2.31 6.01
N GLU A 67 6.99 2.66 5.19
CA GLU A 67 8.26 3.21 5.66
C GLU A 67 8.06 4.48 6.48
N GLY A 68 7.22 5.41 6.00
CA GLY A 68 6.94 6.65 6.73
C GLY A 68 6.24 6.42 8.08
N LEU A 69 5.41 5.37 8.19
CA LEU A 69 4.77 4.99 9.44
C LEU A 69 5.79 4.36 10.40
N GLU A 70 6.60 3.43 9.91
CA GLU A 70 7.64 2.76 10.71
C GLU A 70 8.65 3.77 11.26
N GLU A 71 9.21 4.63 10.41
CA GLU A 71 10.09 5.72 10.84
C GLU A 71 9.40 6.67 11.83
N GLY A 72 8.11 6.96 11.60
CA GLY A 72 7.32 7.83 12.45
C GLY A 72 7.14 7.24 13.86
N ILE A 73 6.88 5.94 13.95
CA ILE A 73 6.77 5.20 15.21
C ILE A 73 8.12 5.18 15.93
N GLU A 74 9.20 4.84 15.24
CA GLU A 74 10.55 4.79 15.83
C GLU A 74 10.96 6.15 16.39
N LYS A 75 10.87 7.21 15.58
CA LYS A 75 11.15 8.60 16.01
C LYS A 75 10.23 9.03 17.14
N GLY A 76 8.97 8.58 17.15
CA GLY A 76 7.99 8.85 18.20
C GLY A 76 8.38 8.22 19.54
N ILE A 77 8.79 6.94 19.51
CA ILE A 77 9.26 6.20 20.70
C ILE A 77 10.52 6.85 21.25
N GLU A 78 11.49 7.18 20.39
CA GLU A 78 12.74 7.83 20.82
C GLU A 78 12.48 9.19 21.48
N LYS A 79 11.67 10.05 20.84
CA LYS A 79 11.27 11.34 21.41
C LYS A 79 10.52 11.17 22.73
N GLY A 80 9.64 10.18 22.83
CA GLY A 80 8.91 9.85 24.06
C GLY A 80 9.86 9.45 25.19
N LYS A 81 10.85 8.59 24.92
CA LYS A 81 11.89 8.21 25.90
C LYS A 81 12.68 9.43 26.40
N ILE A 82 13.11 10.30 25.49
CA ILE A 82 13.86 11.53 25.85
C ILE A 82 13.00 12.46 26.72
N GLN A 83 11.73 12.67 26.34
CA GLN A 83 10.81 13.49 27.13
C GLN A 83 10.58 12.93 28.52
N LEU A 84 10.43 11.60 28.64
CA LEU A 84 10.28 10.91 29.92
C LEU A 84 11.51 11.14 30.82
N ILE A 85 12.72 10.88 30.29
CA ILE A 85 13.99 11.07 31.01
C ILE A 85 14.15 12.52 31.48
N ARG A 86 13.89 13.49 30.59
CA ARG A 86 13.95 14.92 30.92
C ARG A 86 12.93 15.30 31.99
N GLY A 87 11.72 14.73 31.93
CA GLY A 87 10.68 14.92 32.93
C GLY A 87 11.08 14.38 34.31
N MET A 88 11.60 13.15 34.36
CA MET A 88 12.09 12.53 35.59
C MET A 88 13.23 13.35 36.22
N HIS A 89 14.22 13.74 35.42
CA HIS A 89 15.35 14.55 35.88
C HIS A 89 14.89 15.93 36.39
N LYS A 90 13.98 16.60 35.67
CA LYS A 90 13.43 17.90 36.08
C LYS A 90 12.67 17.83 37.40
N ASN A 91 12.07 16.69 37.71
CA ASN A 91 11.37 16.44 38.98
C ASN A 91 12.32 16.00 40.12
N GLY A 92 13.63 16.06 39.91
CA GLY A 92 14.63 15.79 40.94
C GLY A 92 14.94 14.30 41.15
N MET A 93 14.54 13.42 40.23
CA MET A 93 14.91 12.01 40.30
C MET A 93 16.43 11.84 40.04
N PRO A 94 17.17 11.12 40.90
CA PRO A 94 18.59 10.83 40.67
C PRO A 94 18.82 10.04 39.38
N LEU A 95 19.96 10.25 38.73
CA LEU A 95 20.29 9.58 37.47
C LEU A 95 20.34 8.05 37.61
N GLU A 96 20.76 7.56 38.79
CA GLU A 96 20.83 6.14 39.12
C GLU A 96 19.44 5.50 39.19
N ASP A 97 18.42 6.26 39.57
CA ASP A 97 17.04 5.77 39.60
C ASP A 97 16.38 5.86 38.23
N ILE A 98 16.64 6.93 37.47
CA ILE A 98 16.22 7.03 36.06
C ILE A 98 16.78 5.84 35.27
N ALA A 99 18.06 5.52 35.45
CA ALA A 99 18.73 4.38 34.84
C ALA A 99 17.98 3.06 35.05
N LYS A 100 17.51 2.82 36.29
CA LYS A 100 16.73 1.62 36.63
C LYS A 100 15.36 1.59 35.98
N PHE A 101 14.71 2.74 35.78
CA PHE A 101 13.37 2.81 35.19
C PHE A 101 13.36 2.80 33.67
N THR A 102 14.45 3.24 33.04
CA THR A 102 14.55 3.34 31.57
C THR A 102 15.42 2.28 30.94
N ASP A 103 16.02 1.38 31.73
CA ASP A 103 17.02 0.40 31.29
C ASP A 103 18.16 1.03 30.47
N LEU A 104 18.62 2.20 30.91
CA LEU A 104 19.72 2.93 30.28
C LEU A 104 20.84 3.16 31.30
N SER A 105 22.07 3.20 30.84
CA SER A 105 23.19 3.61 31.68
C SER A 105 23.09 5.09 32.04
N THR A 106 23.68 5.47 33.17
CA THR A 106 23.79 6.87 33.59
C THR A 106 24.53 7.73 32.56
N GLU A 107 25.48 7.15 31.81
CA GLU A 107 26.20 7.81 30.72
C GLU A 107 25.30 8.07 29.51
N GLU A 108 24.44 7.12 29.12
CA GLU A 108 23.44 7.33 28.06
C GLU A 108 22.43 8.40 28.46
N ILE A 109 21.94 8.36 29.70
CA ILE A 109 21.02 9.37 30.22
C ILE A 109 21.68 10.75 30.21
N ARG A 110 22.94 10.87 30.63
CA ARG A 110 23.69 12.14 30.55
C ARG A 110 23.75 12.66 29.12
N LYS A 111 24.02 11.81 28.13
CA LYS A 111 24.04 12.21 26.71
C LYS A 111 22.68 12.72 26.22
N LEU A 112 21.57 12.15 26.69
CA LEU A 112 20.22 12.58 26.32
C LEU A 112 19.76 13.87 27.03
N LEU A 113 20.43 14.22 28.13
CA LEU A 113 20.18 15.43 28.93
C LEU A 113 21.07 16.63 28.53
N LEU A 114 22.15 16.42 27.76
CA LEU A 114 22.91 17.47 27.10
C LEU A 114 22.07 18.17 26.01
#